data_AF-A0A1I0S8F5-F1
#
_entry.id   AF-A0A1I0S8F5-F1
#
_cell.length_a   1.000
_cell.length_b   1.000
_cell.length_c   1.000
_cell.angle_alpha   90.00
_cell.angle_beta   90.00
_cell.angle_gamma   90.00
#
_symmetry.space_group_name_H-M   'P 1'
#
loop_
_entity.id
_entity.type
_entity.pdbx_description
1 polymer ?
#
loop_
_entity_poly.entity_id
_entity_poly.type
_entity_poly.pdbx_seq_one_letter_code
_entity_poly.pdbx_strand_id
1 'polypeptide(L)'
;MRRLPVFFLLDTSGSMYGEPIQALNNALSGMVNTLRMDPQAMDSLWLSIITFDREVKEVTPLVELANFQLPEITCPQSGPTHTGYALEFLHAKVNSEVRKGTPTQKGDWRPLLFLFTDGKPSDQQLYRKMIPLIKGLNFATIVGCAAGKAADNDMLKELTDTVVHLDTADSATLKQFFKWVSDTIEQGNKSMGTTEQVTLPPPPSEVNLII
;
A
#
# COMPACT_ATOMS: atom_id res chain seq x y z
N MET A 1 -8.75 -18.91 12.33
CA MET A 1 -8.35 -18.45 10.98
C MET A 1 -7.23 -17.43 11.13
N ARG A 2 -6.27 -17.36 10.20
CA ARG A 2 -5.18 -16.36 10.24
C ARG A 2 -5.59 -15.18 9.35
N ARG A 3 -5.28 -13.95 9.78
CA ARG A 3 -5.56 -12.73 9.00
C ARG A 3 -4.39 -12.44 8.06
N LEU A 4 -4.66 -11.87 6.89
CA LEU A 4 -3.68 -11.24 6.01
C LEU A 4 -3.85 -9.73 6.09
N PRO A 5 -3.02 -9.02 6.89
CA PRO A 5 -3.06 -7.57 6.96
C PRO A 5 -2.43 -6.94 5.71
N VAL A 6 -3.11 -5.98 5.11
CA VAL A 6 -2.62 -5.18 3.99
C VAL A 6 -2.78 -3.71 4.34
N PHE A 7 -1.68 -2.98 4.27
CA PHE A 7 -1.61 -1.56 4.58
C PHE A 7 -1.38 -0.77 3.29
N PHE A 8 -2.23 0.22 3.05
CA PHE A 8 -2.06 1.22 1.99
C PHE A 8 -1.58 2.53 2.61
N LEU A 9 -0.42 3.00 2.17
CA LEU A 9 0.05 4.36 2.42
C LEU A 9 -0.19 5.18 1.15
N LEU A 10 -1.10 6.15 1.21
CA LEU A 10 -1.54 6.92 0.05
C LEU A 10 -1.15 8.39 0.21
N ASP A 11 -0.37 8.89 -0.72
CA ASP A 11 -0.03 10.30 -0.81
C ASP A 11 -1.27 11.14 -1.13
N THR A 12 -1.52 12.16 -0.32
CA THR A 12 -2.56 13.18 -0.51
C THR A 12 -1.95 14.58 -0.52
N SER A 13 -0.67 14.72 -0.86
CA SER A 13 0.01 16.01 -0.97
C SER A 13 -0.53 16.84 -2.15
N GLY A 14 -0.13 18.11 -2.21
CA GLY A 14 -0.73 19.07 -3.16
C GLY A 14 -0.66 18.66 -4.64
N SER A 15 0.30 17.83 -5.02
CA SER A 15 0.44 17.30 -6.39
C SER A 15 -0.68 16.33 -6.79
N MET A 16 -1.34 15.71 -5.81
CA MET A 16 -2.47 14.81 -6.02
C MET A 16 -3.81 15.54 -6.22
N TYR A 17 -3.85 16.86 -6.04
CA TYR A 17 -5.09 17.65 -6.14
C TYR A 17 -5.67 17.65 -7.56
N GLY A 18 -7.00 17.50 -7.65
CA GLY A 18 -7.74 17.51 -8.92
C GLY A 18 -7.97 16.11 -9.47
N GLU A 19 -7.52 15.85 -10.70
CA GLU A 19 -7.75 14.58 -11.39
C GLU A 19 -7.07 13.37 -10.70
N PRO A 20 -5.82 13.44 -10.20
CA PRO A 20 -5.14 12.28 -9.61
C PRO A 20 -5.88 11.67 -8.41
N ILE A 21 -6.38 12.49 -7.48
CA ILE A 21 -7.12 11.99 -6.32
C ILE A 21 -8.48 11.36 -6.71
N GLN A 22 -9.15 11.90 -7.73
CA GLN A 22 -10.38 11.29 -8.25
C GLN A 22 -10.09 9.95 -8.92
N ALA A 23 -9.02 9.87 -9.70
CA ALA A 23 -8.56 8.64 -10.33
C ALA A 23 -8.18 7.58 -9.28
N LEU A 24 -7.50 7.98 -8.20
CA LEU A 24 -7.14 7.13 -7.07
C LEU A 24 -8.39 6.55 -6.38
N ASN A 25 -9.37 7.39 -6.01
CA ASN A 25 -10.63 6.94 -5.39
C ASN A 25 -11.38 5.93 -6.27
N ASN A 26 -11.46 6.20 -7.57
CA ASN A 26 -12.11 5.31 -8.54
C ASN A 26 -11.39 3.96 -8.66
N ALA A 27 -10.06 3.97 -8.69
CA ALA A 27 -9.26 2.75 -8.80
C ALA A 27 -9.33 1.90 -7.52
N LEU A 28 -9.26 2.53 -6.34
CA LEU A 28 -9.45 1.85 -5.04
C LEU A 28 -10.85 1.23 -4.92
N SER A 29 -11.89 1.94 -5.37
CA SER A 29 -13.26 1.41 -5.38
C SER A 29 -13.36 0.17 -6.27
N GLY A 30 -12.73 0.20 -7.44
CA GLY A 30 -12.63 -0.96 -8.34
C GLY A 30 -11.92 -2.14 -7.69
N MET A 31 -10.76 -1.90 -7.07
CA MET A 31 -9.97 -2.90 -6.35
C MET A 31 -10.78 -3.62 -5.27
N VAL A 32 -11.43 -2.84 -4.39
CA VAL A 32 -12.23 -3.37 -3.27
C VAL A 32 -13.39 -4.22 -3.79
N ASN A 33 -14.04 -3.79 -4.87
CA ASN A 33 -15.12 -4.58 -5.49
C ASN A 33 -14.62 -5.90 -6.06
N THR A 34 -13.44 -5.91 -6.71
CA THR A 34 -12.82 -7.15 -7.18
C THR A 34 -12.46 -8.08 -6.03
N LEU A 35 -11.80 -7.56 -4.98
CA LEU A 35 -11.41 -8.37 -3.82
C LEU A 35 -12.62 -8.99 -3.12
N ARG A 36 -13.77 -8.29 -3.07
CA ARG A 36 -15.00 -8.83 -2.49
C ARG A 36 -15.62 -9.99 -3.28
N MET A 37 -15.25 -10.14 -4.55
CA MET A 37 -15.68 -11.28 -5.37
C MET A 37 -14.84 -12.53 -5.12
N ASP A 38 -13.67 -12.42 -4.48
CA ASP A 38 -12.83 -13.56 -4.10
C ASP A 38 -13.24 -14.09 -2.70
N PRO A 39 -13.78 -15.32 -2.61
CA PRO A 39 -14.15 -15.93 -1.33
C PRO A 39 -12.98 -16.04 -0.34
N GLN A 40 -11.76 -16.31 -0.83
CA GLN A 40 -10.61 -16.43 0.06
C GLN A 40 -10.21 -15.06 0.64
N ALA A 41 -10.28 -14.00 -0.16
CA ALA A 41 -10.01 -12.65 0.30
C ALA A 41 -11.07 -12.21 1.32
N MET A 42 -12.34 -12.50 1.06
CA MET A 42 -13.44 -12.19 1.99
C MET A 42 -13.26 -12.81 3.38
N ASP A 43 -12.69 -14.02 3.47
CA ASP A 43 -12.52 -14.73 4.73
C ASP A 43 -11.27 -14.31 5.55
N SER A 44 -10.25 -13.74 4.89
CA SER A 44 -8.92 -13.61 5.51
C SER A 44 -8.28 -12.23 5.36
N LEU A 45 -8.71 -11.40 4.42
CA LEU A 45 -8.09 -10.12 4.11
C LEU A 45 -8.52 -9.04 5.08
N TRP A 46 -7.54 -8.32 5.60
CA TRP A 46 -7.74 -7.16 6.47
C TRP A 46 -7.04 -5.96 5.85
N LEU A 47 -7.76 -4.86 5.67
CA LEU A 47 -7.29 -3.67 4.98
C LEU A 47 -7.20 -2.49 5.94
N SER A 48 -6.13 -1.72 5.83
CA SER A 48 -5.98 -0.40 6.46
C SER A 48 -5.57 0.61 5.39
N ILE A 49 -6.18 1.79 5.42
CA ILE A 49 -5.79 2.93 4.57
C ILE A 49 -5.31 4.06 5.46
N ILE A 50 -4.08 4.49 5.19
CA ILE A 50 -3.41 5.60 5.83
C ILE A 50 -3.05 6.59 4.71
N THR A 51 -3.50 7.83 4.85
CA THR A 51 -3.16 8.91 3.94
C THR A 51 -2.11 9.82 4.56
N PHE A 52 -1.30 10.47 3.74
CA PHE A 52 -0.27 11.37 4.24
C PHE A 52 -0.04 12.58 3.32
N ASP A 53 0.13 13.74 3.95
CA ASP A 53 0.50 14.99 3.30
C ASP A 53 1.42 15.83 4.22
N ARG A 54 0.91 16.94 4.78
CA ARG A 54 1.44 17.59 5.98
C ARG A 54 1.17 16.75 7.23
N GLU A 55 0.02 16.09 7.28
CA GLU A 55 -0.41 15.27 8.41
C GLU A 55 -0.58 13.82 7.95
N VAL A 56 -0.41 12.88 8.87
CA VAL A 56 -0.71 11.46 8.63
C VAL A 56 -2.07 11.15 9.24
N LYS A 57 -2.96 10.55 8.46
CA LYS A 57 -4.33 10.22 8.87
C LYS A 57 -4.63 8.78 8.53
N GLU A 58 -5.08 8.03 9.52
CA GLU A 58 -5.69 6.72 9.28
C GLU A 58 -7.14 6.95 8.89
N VAL A 59 -7.42 6.92 7.59
CA VAL A 59 -8.79 7.10 7.07
C VAL A 59 -9.61 5.83 7.24
N THR A 60 -8.96 4.67 7.32
CA THR A 60 -9.61 3.41 7.66
C THR A 60 -8.68 2.54 8.51
N PRO A 61 -9.09 2.19 9.74
CA PRO A 61 -8.30 1.30 10.59
C PRO A 61 -8.24 -0.10 10.00
N LEU A 62 -7.37 -0.97 10.53
CA LEU A 62 -7.24 -2.34 10.04
C LEU A 62 -8.53 -3.14 10.33
N VAL A 63 -9.33 -3.35 9.29
CA VAL A 63 -10.63 -4.06 9.37
C VAL A 63 -10.72 -5.14 8.30
N GLU A 64 -11.53 -6.16 8.57
CA GLU A 64 -11.80 -7.22 7.59
C GLU A 64 -12.51 -6.69 6.34
N LEU A 65 -12.21 -7.28 5.18
CA LEU A 65 -12.76 -6.85 3.88
C LEU A 65 -14.30 -6.79 3.86
N ALA A 66 -14.97 -7.70 4.59
CA ALA A 66 -16.42 -7.74 4.70
C ALA A 66 -17.02 -6.45 5.31
N ASN A 67 -16.30 -5.84 6.25
CA ASN A 67 -16.71 -4.62 6.95
C ASN A 67 -15.98 -3.37 6.44
N PHE A 68 -15.03 -3.54 5.53
CA PHE A 68 -14.27 -2.44 4.95
C PHE A 68 -15.19 -1.52 4.15
N GLN A 69 -15.22 -0.23 4.49
CA GLN A 69 -15.90 0.80 3.72
C GLN A 69 -14.84 1.80 3.27
N LEU A 70 -14.72 2.01 1.96
CA LEU A 70 -13.78 2.97 1.41
C LEU A 70 -14.34 4.39 1.60
N PRO A 71 -13.73 5.24 2.45
CA PRO A 71 -14.12 6.64 2.51
C PRO A 71 -13.65 7.37 1.24
N GLU A 72 -14.32 8.47 0.92
CA GLU A 72 -13.80 9.38 -0.09
C GLU A 72 -12.51 10.03 0.42
N ILE A 73 -11.41 9.77 -0.27
CA ILE A 73 -10.10 10.35 0.04
C ILE A 73 -10.05 11.75 -0.56
N THR A 74 -9.76 12.74 0.28
CA THR A 74 -9.65 14.14 -0.13
C THR A 74 -8.20 14.60 -0.05
N CYS A 75 -7.87 15.59 -0.87
CA CYS A 75 -6.53 16.15 -1.00
C CYS A 75 -6.59 17.67 -0.77
N PRO A 76 -5.75 18.26 0.10
CA PRO A 76 -5.58 19.71 0.16
C PRO A 76 -5.04 20.25 -1.18
N GLN A 77 -5.31 21.53 -1.46
CA GLN A 77 -4.81 22.21 -2.68
C GLN A 77 -3.30 22.36 -2.74
N SER A 78 -2.63 22.34 -1.58
CA SER A 78 -1.18 22.38 -1.48
C SER A 78 -0.75 21.69 -0.20
N GLY A 79 0.43 21.09 -0.23
CA GLY A 79 0.96 20.40 0.94
C GLY A 79 2.27 19.70 0.61
N PRO A 80 3.17 19.59 1.60
CA PRO A 80 4.36 18.73 1.49
C PRO A 80 3.98 17.25 1.50
N THR A 81 4.97 16.40 1.25
CA THR A 81 4.85 14.95 1.20
C THR A 81 5.66 14.35 2.35
N HIS A 82 5.08 14.23 3.55
CA HIS A 82 5.78 13.70 4.74
C HIS A 82 5.77 12.17 4.81
N THR A 83 6.45 11.53 3.86
CA THR A 83 6.51 10.07 3.79
C THR A 83 7.22 9.46 5.00
N GLY A 84 8.21 10.13 5.59
CA GLY A 84 8.91 9.65 6.79
C GLY A 84 7.97 9.52 7.99
N TYR A 85 7.15 10.54 8.26
CA TYR A 85 6.11 10.46 9.29
C TYR A 85 5.07 9.39 8.97
N ALA A 86 4.73 9.19 7.69
CA ALA A 86 3.81 8.13 7.28
C ALA A 86 4.37 6.73 7.62
N LEU A 87 5.66 6.50 7.38
CA LEU A 87 6.35 5.27 7.78
C LEU A 87 6.44 5.11 9.30
N GLU A 88 6.70 6.19 10.04
CA GLU A 88 6.70 6.14 11.52
C GLU A 88 5.34 5.73 12.08
N PHE A 89 4.27 6.34 11.56
CA PHE A 89 2.90 6.00 11.94
C PHE A 89 2.57 4.54 11.58
N LEU A 90 2.90 4.11 10.36
CA LEU A 90 2.72 2.72 9.92
C LEU A 90 3.46 1.75 10.84
N HIS A 91 4.70 2.06 11.21
CA HIS A 91 5.50 1.20 12.08
C HIS A 91 4.82 1.02 13.45
N ALA A 92 4.26 2.08 14.04
CA ALA A 92 3.49 1.97 15.27
C ALA A 92 2.24 1.11 15.09
N LYS A 93 1.50 1.33 14.00
CA LYS A 93 0.26 0.59 13.69
C LYS A 93 0.49 -0.90 13.51
N VAL A 94 1.46 -1.28 12.67
CA VAL A 94 1.81 -2.69 12.42
C VAL A 94 2.18 -3.39 13.73
N ASN A 95 2.99 -2.76 14.58
CA ASN A 95 3.36 -3.35 15.87
C ASN A 95 2.18 -3.52 16.84
N SER A 96 1.17 -2.65 16.75
CA SER A 96 -0.02 -2.74 17.60
C SER A 96 -1.11 -3.70 17.07
N GLU A 97 -1.26 -3.83 15.76
CA GLU A 97 -2.42 -4.50 15.15
C GLU A 97 -2.10 -5.88 14.57
N VAL A 98 -0.85 -6.11 14.12
CA VAL A 98 -0.42 -7.39 13.56
C VAL A 98 -0.05 -8.35 14.68
N ARG A 99 -0.78 -9.46 14.75
CA ARG A 99 -0.65 -10.46 15.81
C ARG A 99 0.46 -11.44 15.47
N LYS A 100 1.49 -11.50 16.32
CA LYS A 100 2.51 -12.54 16.23
C LYS A 100 1.96 -13.88 16.73
N GLY A 101 2.41 -14.98 16.13
CA GLY A 101 2.02 -16.31 16.56
C GLY A 101 2.60 -16.63 17.94
N THR A 102 1.83 -17.38 18.73
CA THR A 102 2.25 -17.93 20.02
C THR A 102 2.20 -19.46 19.94
N PRO A 103 2.76 -20.20 20.91
CA PRO A 103 2.64 -21.66 20.95
C PRO A 103 1.19 -22.17 20.96
N THR A 104 0.24 -21.32 21.40
CA THR A 104 -1.18 -21.68 21.56
C THR A 104 -2.10 -21.03 20.52
N GLN A 105 -1.63 -20.04 19.76
CA GLN A 105 -2.44 -19.31 18.77
C GLN A 105 -1.64 -19.02 17.50
N LYS A 106 -2.22 -19.36 16.34
CA LYS A 106 -1.68 -18.94 15.05
C LYS A 106 -1.80 -17.42 14.91
N GLY A 107 -0.69 -16.74 14.66
CA GLY A 107 -0.65 -15.30 14.40
C GLY A 107 -1.15 -14.95 13.00
N ASP A 108 -1.07 -13.68 12.65
CA ASP A 108 -1.38 -13.21 11.30
C ASP A 108 -0.32 -13.70 10.31
N TRP A 109 -0.67 -13.69 9.03
CA TRP A 109 0.31 -13.82 7.96
C TRP A 109 1.21 -12.58 7.90
N ARG A 110 2.35 -12.73 7.23
CA ARG A 110 3.24 -11.59 6.98
C ARG A 110 2.45 -10.52 6.24
N PRO A 111 2.45 -9.26 6.72
CA PRO A 111 1.63 -8.21 6.12
C PRO A 111 2.16 -7.82 4.74
N LEU A 112 1.31 -7.15 3.96
CA LEU A 112 1.68 -6.50 2.71
C LEU A 112 1.62 -4.97 2.86
N LEU A 113 2.57 -4.27 2.24
CA LEU A 113 2.59 -2.80 2.22
C LEU A 113 2.56 -2.31 0.78
N PHE A 114 1.61 -1.43 0.47
CA PHE A 114 1.56 -0.69 -0.79
C PHE A 114 1.71 0.79 -0.47
N LEU A 115 2.82 1.39 -0.90
CA LEU A 115 3.07 2.83 -0.81
C LEU A 115 2.79 3.46 -2.17
N PHE A 116 1.92 4.46 -2.21
CA PHE A 116 1.60 5.23 -3.40
C PHE A 116 2.04 6.68 -3.19
N THR A 117 2.88 7.21 -4.08
CA THR A 117 3.33 8.61 -4.05
C THR A 117 3.68 9.12 -5.43
N ASP A 118 3.44 10.41 -5.67
CA ASP A 118 3.75 11.08 -6.93
C ASP A 118 4.97 12.02 -6.82
N GLY A 119 5.69 11.97 -5.69
CA GLY A 119 6.76 12.91 -5.37
C GLY A 119 7.85 12.35 -4.46
N LYS A 120 8.74 13.24 -4.05
CA LYS A 120 9.85 12.94 -3.14
C LYS A 120 9.45 13.24 -1.68
N PRO A 121 9.90 12.41 -0.71
CA PRO A 121 9.71 12.72 0.70
C PRO A 121 10.27 14.10 1.03
N SER A 122 9.45 14.95 1.66
CA SER A 122 9.86 16.27 2.15
C SER A 122 10.70 16.16 3.43
N ASP A 123 10.55 15.05 4.17
CA ASP A 123 11.19 14.72 5.44
C ASP A 123 12.23 13.59 5.28
N GLN A 124 13.12 13.72 4.29
CA GLN A 124 14.06 12.65 3.88
C GLN A 124 14.91 12.07 5.01
N GLN A 125 15.30 12.87 6.01
CA GLN A 125 16.06 12.39 7.15
C GLN A 125 15.25 11.38 7.98
N LEU A 126 13.98 11.68 8.25
CA LEU A 126 13.08 10.77 8.96
C LEU A 126 12.74 9.56 8.09
N TYR A 127 12.47 9.78 6.80
CA TYR A 127 12.25 8.71 5.83
C TYR A 127 13.36 7.65 5.88
N ARG A 128 14.62 8.07 5.71
CA ARG A 128 15.78 7.16 5.75
C ARG A 128 15.97 6.49 7.10
N LYS A 129 15.68 7.19 8.20
CA LYS A 129 15.71 6.62 9.55
C LYS A 129 14.67 5.51 9.73
N MET A 130 13.50 5.63 9.09
CA MET A 130 12.41 4.66 9.21
C MET A 130 12.57 3.42 8.31
N ILE A 131 13.27 3.51 7.18
CA ILE A 131 13.50 2.38 6.26
C ILE A 131 13.95 1.08 6.97
N PRO A 132 15.04 1.07 7.78
CA PRO A 132 15.47 -0.18 8.42
C PRO A 132 14.44 -0.72 9.42
N LEU A 133 13.66 0.16 10.07
CA LEU A 133 12.60 -0.26 10.99
C LEU A 133 11.44 -0.91 10.24
N ILE A 134 11.04 -0.35 9.10
CA ILE A 134 9.99 -0.93 8.24
C ILE A 134 10.44 -2.27 7.65
N LYS A 135 11.68 -2.36 7.15
CA LYS A 135 12.27 -3.63 6.68
C LYS A 135 12.32 -4.68 7.81
N GLY A 136 12.54 -4.25 9.05
CA GLY A 136 12.50 -5.11 10.25
C GLY A 136 11.12 -5.65 10.64
N LEU A 137 10.02 -5.11 10.10
CA LEU A 137 8.66 -5.61 10.36
C LEU A 137 8.31 -6.90 9.62
N ASN A 138 9.22 -7.40 8.76
CA ASN A 138 9.08 -8.67 8.05
C ASN A 138 7.79 -8.75 7.21
N PHE A 139 7.50 -7.70 6.46
CA PHE A 139 6.48 -7.72 5.41
C PHE A 139 6.76 -8.86 4.42
N ALA A 140 5.71 -9.49 3.91
CA ALA A 140 5.85 -10.46 2.82
C ALA A 140 6.32 -9.77 1.55
N THR A 141 5.79 -8.57 1.31
CA THR A 141 6.12 -7.70 0.18
C THR A 141 5.90 -6.25 0.58
N ILE A 142 6.78 -5.37 0.09
CA ILE A 142 6.60 -3.93 0.10
C ILE A 142 6.61 -3.49 -1.37
N VAL A 143 5.59 -2.80 -1.83
CA VAL A 143 5.53 -2.24 -3.18
C VAL A 143 5.53 -0.73 -3.09
N GLY A 144 6.48 -0.08 -3.76
CA GLY A 144 6.48 1.35 -4.00
C GLY A 144 5.85 1.65 -5.35
N CYS A 145 4.83 2.50 -5.38
CA CYS A 145 4.18 2.96 -6.60
C CYS A 145 4.50 4.44 -6.80
N ALA A 146 5.32 4.71 -7.81
CA ALA A 146 5.67 6.03 -8.29
C ALA A 146 4.65 6.46 -9.34
N ALA A 147 3.90 7.53 -9.06
CA ALA A 147 2.92 8.05 -9.99
C ALA A 147 3.37 9.38 -10.62
N GLY A 148 3.38 9.43 -11.94
CA GLY A 148 3.75 10.64 -12.68
C GLY A 148 5.25 10.95 -12.68
N LYS A 149 5.60 11.98 -13.44
CA LYS A 149 6.99 12.34 -13.77
C LYS A 149 7.81 12.89 -12.60
N ALA A 150 7.14 13.35 -11.55
CA ALA A 150 7.78 13.95 -10.38
C ALA A 150 8.14 12.90 -9.31
N ALA A 151 7.67 11.66 -9.47
CA ALA A 151 7.97 10.58 -8.55
C ALA A 151 9.45 10.17 -8.64
N ASP A 152 10.04 9.94 -7.47
CA ASP A 152 11.46 9.61 -7.33
C ASP A 152 11.62 8.10 -7.10
N ASN A 153 11.91 7.38 -8.17
CA ASN A 153 12.10 5.93 -8.14
C ASN A 153 13.28 5.54 -7.25
N ASP A 154 14.35 6.32 -7.23
CA ASP A 154 15.56 6.01 -6.45
C ASP A 154 15.27 6.10 -4.95
N MET A 155 14.50 7.11 -4.53
CA MET A 155 14.03 7.20 -3.15
C MET A 155 13.16 6.00 -2.76
N LEU A 156 12.22 5.56 -3.61
CA LEU A 156 11.41 4.37 -3.34
C LEU A 156 12.25 3.08 -3.29
N LYS A 157 13.29 2.98 -4.13
CA LYS A 157 14.24 1.86 -4.12
C LYS A 157 15.03 1.74 -2.81
N GLU A 158 15.23 2.84 -2.08
CA GLU A 158 15.81 2.77 -0.74
C GLU A 158 14.91 1.94 0.22
N LEU A 159 13.58 2.02 0.06
CA LEU A 159 12.59 1.31 0.87
C LEU A 159 12.31 -0.11 0.38
N THR A 160 12.21 -0.34 -0.93
CA THR A 160 11.87 -1.65 -1.49
C THR A 160 12.47 -1.90 -2.87
N ASP A 161 12.80 -3.16 -3.17
CA ASP A 161 13.27 -3.59 -4.48
C ASP A 161 12.12 -3.68 -5.51
N THR A 162 10.86 -3.64 -5.05
CA THR A 162 9.68 -3.66 -5.94
C THR A 162 9.14 -2.25 -6.12
N VAL A 163 9.60 -1.57 -7.16
CA VAL A 163 9.07 -0.27 -7.56
C VAL A 163 8.31 -0.39 -8.88
N VAL A 164 7.12 0.18 -8.88
CA VAL A 164 6.23 0.27 -10.04
C VAL A 164 6.08 1.73 -10.41
N HIS A 165 6.38 2.08 -11.66
CA HIS A 165 6.24 3.44 -12.17
C HIS A 165 5.03 3.54 -13.12
N LEU A 166 4.18 4.51 -12.83
CA LEU A 166 3.02 4.88 -13.63
C LEU A 166 3.34 6.22 -14.30
N ASP A 167 3.45 6.25 -15.63
CA ASP A 167 3.84 7.47 -16.36
C ASP A 167 2.87 8.65 -16.11
N THR A 168 1.61 8.33 -15.84
CA THR A 168 0.53 9.24 -15.48
C THR A 168 -0.27 8.71 -14.29
N ALA A 169 -0.74 9.62 -13.43
CA ALA A 169 -1.69 9.32 -12.36
C ALA A 169 -3.15 9.34 -12.87
N ASP A 170 -3.39 8.82 -14.07
CA ASP A 170 -4.73 8.79 -14.66
C ASP A 170 -5.53 7.55 -14.22
N SER A 171 -6.84 7.57 -14.50
CA SER A 171 -7.75 6.51 -14.06
C SER A 171 -7.45 5.15 -14.70
N ALA A 172 -6.93 5.10 -15.93
CA ALA A 172 -6.67 3.84 -16.61
C ALA A 172 -5.45 3.13 -15.99
N THR A 173 -4.36 3.86 -15.83
CA THR A 173 -3.10 3.37 -15.29
C THR A 173 -3.26 2.96 -13.81
N LEU A 174 -3.98 3.76 -13.02
CA LEU A 174 -4.29 3.41 -11.63
C LEU A 174 -5.17 2.17 -11.51
N LYS A 175 -6.19 2.03 -12.37
CA LYS A 175 -7.02 0.81 -12.39
C LYS A 175 -6.18 -0.44 -12.66
N GLN A 176 -5.22 -0.36 -13.59
CA GLN A 176 -4.35 -1.49 -13.89
C GLN A 176 -3.39 -1.80 -12.74
N PHE A 177 -2.80 -0.77 -12.12
CA PHE A 177 -1.97 -0.93 -10.94
C PHE A 177 -2.74 -1.61 -9.81
N PHE A 178 -3.92 -1.10 -9.45
CA PHE A 178 -4.70 -1.67 -8.37
C PHE A 178 -5.28 -3.04 -8.72
N LYS A 179 -5.54 -3.32 -10.00
CA LYS A 179 -5.83 -4.69 -10.44
C LYS A 179 -4.64 -5.62 -10.19
N TRP A 180 -3.42 -5.20 -10.54
CA TRP A 180 -2.21 -5.97 -10.27
C TRP A 180 -1.95 -6.14 -8.77
N VAL A 181 -2.27 -5.13 -7.95
CA VAL A 181 -2.27 -5.23 -6.48
C VAL A 181 -3.29 -6.28 -6.01
N SER A 182 -4.53 -6.26 -6.52
CA SER A 182 -5.52 -7.31 -6.20
C SER A 182 -4.99 -8.68 -6.56
N ASP A 183 -4.46 -8.86 -7.77
CA ASP A 183 -3.91 -10.14 -8.24
C ASP A 183 -2.72 -10.59 -7.35
N THR A 184 -1.91 -9.64 -6.86
CA THR A 184 -0.81 -9.89 -5.89
C THR A 184 -1.35 -10.34 -4.54
N ILE A 185 -2.39 -9.68 -4.03
CA ILE A 185 -3.05 -10.03 -2.77
C ILE A 185 -3.66 -11.42 -2.90
N GLU A 186 -4.36 -11.73 -3.99
CA GLU A 186 -4.93 -13.05 -4.25
C GLU A 186 -3.85 -14.14 -4.31
N GLN A 187 -2.72 -13.89 -4.99
CA GLN A 187 -1.61 -14.84 -5.02
C GLN A 187 -0.97 -15.03 -3.65
N GLY A 188 -0.77 -13.93 -2.90
CA GLY A 188 -0.31 -13.96 -1.51
C GLY A 188 -1.26 -14.74 -0.59
N ASN A 189 -2.56 -14.63 -0.85
CA ASN A 189 -3.60 -15.35 -0.11
C ASN A 189 -3.61 -16.85 -0.45
N LYS A 190 -3.41 -17.20 -1.73
CA LYS A 190 -3.30 -18.60 -2.18
C LYS A 190 -1.99 -19.27 -1.74
N SER A 191 -0.90 -18.52 -1.61
CA SER A 191 0.42 -19.01 -1.16
C SER A 191 0.59 -19.03 0.37
N MET A 192 -0.49 -18.75 1.12
CA MET A 192 -0.58 -18.92 2.57
C MET A 192 -0.24 -20.35 3.04
N GLY A 193 1.04 -20.64 3.29
CA GLY A 193 1.48 -21.93 3.81
C GLY A 193 2.84 -22.40 3.31
N THR A 194 3.37 -21.78 2.26
CA THR A 194 4.73 -22.04 1.78
C THR A 194 5.69 -20.99 2.34
N THR A 195 6.95 -21.36 2.61
CA THR A 195 8.01 -20.44 3.06
C THR A 195 8.52 -19.51 1.95
N GLU A 196 7.88 -19.53 0.78
CA GLU A 196 8.32 -18.79 -0.40
C GLU A 196 7.92 -17.31 -0.31
N GLN A 197 8.70 -16.45 -0.97
CA GLN A 197 8.31 -15.06 -1.20
C GLN A 197 7.04 -15.02 -2.05
N VAL A 198 6.17 -14.03 -1.81
CA VAL A 198 4.98 -13.84 -2.65
C VAL A 198 5.47 -13.49 -4.05
N THR A 199 5.31 -14.42 -4.99
CA THR A 199 5.60 -14.15 -6.40
C THR A 199 4.65 -13.07 -6.89
N LEU A 200 5.19 -11.99 -7.42
CA LEU A 200 4.40 -10.93 -7.99
C LEU A 200 3.94 -11.35 -9.40
N PRO A 201 2.67 -11.08 -9.79
CA PRO A 201 2.27 -11.23 -11.18
C PRO A 201 3.12 -10.32 -12.09
N PRO A 202 3.25 -10.64 -13.38
CA PRO A 202 3.86 -9.70 -14.31
C PRO A 202 3.08 -8.37 -14.27
N PRO A 203 3.79 -7.22 -14.26
CA PRO A 203 3.12 -5.92 -14.32
C PRO A 203 2.34 -5.79 -15.64
N PRO A 204 1.23 -5.04 -15.67
CA PRO A 204 0.56 -4.65 -16.91
C PRO A 204 1.51 -3.95 -17.88
N SER A 205 1.26 -4.04 -19.19
CA SER A 205 2.09 -3.43 -20.24
C SER A 205 2.24 -1.91 -20.11
N GLU A 206 1.28 -1.25 -19.47
CA GLU A 206 1.21 0.19 -19.23
C GLU A 206 1.86 0.61 -17.89
N VAL A 207 2.44 -0.35 -17.18
CA VAL A 207 3.01 -0.21 -15.84
C VAL A 207 4.46 -0.65 -15.88
N ASN A 208 5.39 0.29 -15.69
CA ASN A 208 6.81 0.01 -15.81
C ASN A 208 7.35 -0.48 -14.46
N LEU A 209 7.64 -1.78 -14.34
CA LEU A 209 8.34 -2.32 -13.17
C LEU A 209 9.81 -1.91 -13.24
N ILE A 210 10.26 -1.16 -12.24
CA ILE A 210 11.63 -0.69 -12.11
C ILE A 210 12.34 -1.60 -11.12
N ILE A 211 13.11 -2.56 -11.65
CA ILE A 211 14.05 -3.40 -10.88
C ILE A 211 15.33 -2.62 -10.65
#